data_AF-Q99VY6-F1
#
_entry.id   AF-Q99VY6-F1
#
_cell.length_a   1.000
_cell.length_b   1.000
_cell.length_c   1.000
_cell.angle_alpha   90.00
_cell.angle_beta   90.00
_cell.angle_gamma   90.00
#
_symmetry.space_group_name_H-M   'P 1'
#
loop_
_entity.id
_entity.type
_entity.pdbx_description
1 polymer ?
#
loop_
_entity_poly.entity_id
_entity_poly.type
_entity_poly.pdbx_seq_one_letter_code
_entity_poly.pdbx_strand_id
1 'polypeptide(L)'
;MEITKEIFSLIAAVMLLLGSFIALISAIGIVKFQDVFLRSHAATKSSTLSVLLTLIGVLIYFIVNTGFFSVRLLLSLVFINLTSPVGMHLVARAAYRNGAYMYRKNDAHTHASILLSSNEQNSTEALQLRAKKREEHRKKWYQND
;
A
#
# COMPACT_ATOMS: atom_id res chain seq x y z
N MET A 1 8.00 -3.80 40.92
CA MET A 1 7.08 -3.27 39.87
C MET A 1 7.78 -2.34 38.88
N GLU A 2 8.91 -1.74 39.23
CA GLU A 2 9.65 -0.84 38.30
C GLU A 2 10.29 -1.61 37.13
N ILE A 3 11.02 -2.69 37.40
CA ILE A 3 11.69 -3.51 36.37
C ILE A 3 10.72 -3.99 35.29
N THR A 4 9.51 -4.42 35.67
CA THR A 4 8.49 -4.86 34.70
C THR A 4 8.05 -3.72 33.78
N LYS A 5 7.89 -2.50 34.32
CA LYS A 5 7.51 -1.33 33.52
C LYS A 5 8.61 -0.92 32.54
N GLU A 6 9.87 -1.01 32.96
CA GLU A 6 11.03 -0.76 32.11
C GLU A 6 11.10 -1.73 30.94
N ILE A 7 10.90 -3.03 31.19
CA ILE A 7 10.89 -4.06 30.13
C ILE A 7 9.80 -3.78 29.08
N PHE A 8 8.57 -3.48 29.52
CA PHE A 8 7.49 -3.15 28.59
C PHE A 8 7.73 -1.84 27.83
N SER A 9 8.35 -0.84 28.47
CA SER A 9 8.72 0.41 27.81
C SER A 9 9.78 0.19 26.73
N LEU A 10 10.76 -0.70 26.98
CA LEU A 10 11.74 -1.11 25.98
C LEU A 10 11.08 -1.84 24.80
N ILE A 11 10.15 -2.77 25.07
CA ILE A 11 9.40 -3.48 24.02
C ILE A 11 8.60 -2.48 23.16
N ALA A 12 7.90 -1.54 23.81
CA ALA A 12 7.16 -0.49 23.11
C ALA A 12 8.09 0.38 22.24
N ALA A 13 9.26 0.76 22.74
CA ALA A 13 10.25 1.53 21.99
C ALA A 13 10.79 0.76 20.77
N VAL A 14 11.06 -0.55 20.90
CA VAL A 14 11.47 -1.41 19.79
C VAL A 14 10.37 -1.52 18.74
N MET A 15 9.11 -1.70 19.14
CA MET A 15 7.96 -1.73 18.22
C MET A 15 7.80 -0.41 17.48
N LEU A 16 7.95 0.73 18.16
CA LEU A 16 7.90 2.05 17.55
C LEU A 16 9.02 2.26 16.53
N LEU A 17 10.25 1.87 16.86
CA LEU A 17 11.40 1.95 15.95
C LEU A 17 11.18 1.09 14.71
N LEU A 18 10.83 -0.19 14.89
CA LEU A 18 10.55 -1.10 13.78
C LEU A 18 9.41 -0.58 12.89
N GLY A 19 8.34 -0.07 13.50
CA GLY A 19 7.22 0.51 12.77
C GLY A 19 7.62 1.73 11.95
N SER A 20 8.48 2.59 12.49
CA SER A 20 9.06 3.73 11.78
C SER A 20 9.94 3.31 10.60
N PHE A 21 10.80 2.31 10.78
CA PHE A 21 11.60 1.74 9.67
C PHE A 21 10.73 1.16 8.55
N ILE A 22 9.66 0.43 8.90
CA ILE A 22 8.72 -0.11 7.92
C ILE A 22 7.97 1.02 7.20
N ALA A 23 7.64 2.12 7.90
CA ALA A 23 7.03 3.30 7.27
C ALA A 23 7.98 3.96 6.27
N LEU A 24 9.27 4.07 6.61
CA LEU A 24 10.31 4.57 5.70
C LEU A 24 10.46 3.67 4.45
N ILE A 25 10.51 2.34 4.64
CA ILE A 25 10.55 1.38 3.53
C ILE A 25 9.31 1.50 2.65
N SER A 26 8.13 1.72 3.25
CA SER A 26 6.89 1.96 2.50
C SER A 26 6.98 3.21 1.63
N ALA A 27 7.46 4.33 2.18
CA ALA A 27 7.66 5.56 1.44
C ALA A 27 8.66 5.40 0.27
N ILE A 28 9.79 4.71 0.52
CA ILE A 28 10.78 4.38 -0.52
C ILE A 28 10.14 3.51 -1.61
N GLY A 29 9.32 2.52 -1.23
CA GLY A 29 8.61 1.66 -2.17
C GLY A 29 7.68 2.44 -3.10
N ILE A 30 6.93 3.41 -2.57
CA ILE A 30 6.04 4.26 -3.36
C ILE A 30 6.81 5.09 -4.39
N VAL A 31 7.97 5.64 -4.02
CA VAL A 31 8.82 6.44 -4.93
C VAL A 31 9.51 5.56 -5.98
N LYS A 32 9.97 4.36 -5.59
CA LYS A 32 10.75 3.46 -6.46
C LYS A 32 9.90 2.80 -7.55
N PHE A 33 8.66 2.41 -7.24
CA PHE A 33 7.81 1.74 -8.22
C PHE A 33 7.24 2.74 -9.23
N GLN A 34 7.29 2.41 -10.52
CA GLN A 34 6.80 3.28 -11.61
C GLN A 34 5.33 3.02 -11.96
N ASP A 35 4.79 1.90 -11.50
CA ASP A 35 3.42 1.45 -11.77
C ASP A 35 2.53 1.69 -10.54
N VAL A 36 1.33 2.25 -10.76
CA VAL A 36 0.30 2.44 -9.73
C VAL A 36 -0.03 1.12 -9.02
N PHE A 37 -0.09 -0.01 -9.72
CA PHE A 37 -0.42 -1.31 -9.10
C PHE A 37 0.71 -1.81 -8.18
N LEU A 38 1.97 -1.64 -8.58
CA LEU A 38 3.13 -1.97 -7.75
C LEU A 38 3.25 -1.01 -6.55
N ARG A 39 3.04 0.30 -6.78
CA ARG A 39 2.94 1.30 -5.70
C ARG A 39 1.85 0.93 -4.71
N SER A 40 0.69 0.49 -5.19
CA SER A 40 -0.45 0.09 -4.35
C SER A 40 -0.08 -1.04 -3.39
N HIS A 41 0.64 -2.04 -3.91
CA HIS A 41 1.08 -3.17 -3.11
C HIS A 41 2.05 -2.77 -2.01
N ALA A 42 3.03 -1.94 -2.36
CA ALA A 42 4.05 -1.44 -1.45
C ALA A 42 3.47 -0.51 -0.39
N ALA A 43 2.56 0.38 -0.80
CA ALA A 43 1.86 1.29 0.07
C ALA A 43 1.01 0.52 1.08
N THR A 44 0.09 -0.32 0.64
CA THR A 44 -0.87 -0.96 1.56
C THR A 44 -0.20 -1.96 2.50
N LYS A 45 0.56 -2.94 2.00
CA LYS A 45 1.13 -3.98 2.87
C LYS A 45 2.09 -3.44 3.92
N SER A 46 2.95 -2.51 3.51
CA SER A 46 3.96 -1.95 4.42
C SER A 46 3.35 -0.92 5.36
N SER A 47 2.40 -0.09 4.90
CA SER A 47 1.78 0.93 5.76
C SER A 47 0.85 0.32 6.81
N THR A 48 0.10 -0.75 6.49
CA THR A 48 -0.75 -1.40 7.49
C THR A 48 0.10 -2.03 8.58
N LEU A 49 1.20 -2.71 8.21
CA LEU A 49 2.12 -3.29 9.17
C LEU A 49 2.82 -2.22 10.04
N SER A 50 3.24 -1.09 9.45
CA SER A 50 3.87 0.00 10.22
C SER A 50 2.90 0.62 11.22
N VAL A 51 1.67 0.94 10.79
CA VAL A 51 0.64 1.51 11.65
C VAL A 51 0.24 0.53 12.75
N LEU A 52 0.10 -0.75 12.43
CA LEU A 52 -0.22 -1.80 13.40
C LEU A 52 0.88 -1.87 14.48
N LEU A 53 2.14 -1.94 14.08
CA LEU A 53 3.26 -2.09 15.01
C LEU A 53 3.47 -0.85 15.88
N THR A 54 3.38 0.35 15.28
CA THR A 54 3.51 1.62 16.01
C THR A 54 2.37 1.81 17.01
N LEU A 55 1.10 1.66 16.59
CA LEU A 55 -0.04 1.87 17.48
C LEU A 55 -0.13 0.85 18.60
N ILE A 56 0.24 -0.42 18.36
CA ILE A 56 0.32 -1.42 19.45
C ILE A 56 1.43 -1.04 20.43
N GLY A 57 2.60 -0.59 19.94
CA GLY A 57 3.67 -0.09 20.81
C GLY A 57 3.23 1.08 21.68
N VAL A 58 2.53 2.07 21.09
CA VAL A 58 1.94 3.19 21.84
C VAL A 58 0.92 2.70 22.88
N LEU A 59 0.05 1.76 22.51
CA LEU A 59 -0.97 1.22 23.41
C LEU A 59 -0.32 0.51 24.62
N ILE A 60 0.71 -0.31 24.40
CA ILE A 60 1.46 -0.97 25.49
C ILE A 60 2.10 0.07 26.42
N TYR A 61 2.74 1.11 25.85
CA TYR A 61 3.38 2.17 26.63
C TYR A 61 2.37 2.89 27.54
N PHE A 62 1.22 3.30 27.01
CA PHE A 62 0.20 4.01 27.79
C PHE A 62 -0.41 3.13 28.89
N ILE A 63 -0.76 1.87 28.57
CA ILE A 63 -1.33 0.94 29.56
C ILE A 63 -0.37 0.75 30.75
N VAL A 64 0.93 0.60 30.49
CA VAL A 64 1.92 0.28 31.52
C VAL A 64 2.34 1.50 32.34
N ASN A 65 2.53 2.66 31.69
CA ASN A 65 3.08 3.84 32.34
C ASN A 65 2.01 4.75 32.95
N THR A 66 0.83 4.82 32.35
CA THR A 66 -0.27 5.70 32.83
C THR A 66 -1.44 4.93 33.40
N GLY A 67 -1.54 3.62 33.16
CA GLY A 67 -2.74 2.83 33.49
C GLY A 67 -3.96 3.17 32.64
N PHE A 68 -3.82 4.04 31.63
CA PHE A 68 -4.92 4.52 30.81
C PHE A 68 -5.07 3.70 29.53
N PHE A 69 -6.21 3.04 29.37
CA PHE A 69 -6.59 2.40 28.11
C PHE A 69 -7.39 3.36 27.23
N SER A 70 -6.75 3.89 26.18
CA SER A 70 -7.41 4.81 25.26
C SER A 70 -8.21 4.06 24.21
N VAL A 71 -9.54 4.06 24.35
CA VAL A 71 -10.47 3.55 23.32
C VAL A 71 -10.23 4.22 21.97
N ARG A 72 -9.79 5.49 21.95
CA ARG A 72 -9.45 6.22 20.73
C ARG A 72 -8.27 5.60 19.97
N LEU A 73 -7.26 5.07 20.68
CA LEU A 73 -6.14 4.37 20.06
C LEU A 73 -6.59 3.04 19.43
N LEU A 74 -7.44 2.29 20.14
CA LEU A 74 -8.01 1.04 19.61
C LEU A 74 -8.85 1.31 18.35
N LEU A 75 -9.71 2.34 18.39
CA LEU A 75 -10.49 2.75 17.22
C LEU A 75 -9.58 3.18 16.07
N SER A 76 -8.54 3.98 16.32
CA SER A 76 -7.56 4.38 15.30
C SER A 76 -6.90 3.17 14.64
N LEU A 77 -6.49 2.18 15.44
CA LEU A 77 -5.91 0.92 14.96
C LEU A 77 -6.86 0.20 14.00
N VAL A 78 -8.12 0.02 14.39
CA VAL A 78 -9.11 -0.69 13.58
C VAL A 78 -9.51 0.12 12.33
N PHE A 79 -9.87 1.38 12.49
CA PHE A 79 -10.34 2.21 11.38
C PHE A 79 -9.28 2.47 10.32
N ILE A 80 -8.04 2.77 10.70
CA ILE A 80 -6.96 3.01 9.72
C ILE A 80 -6.64 1.73 8.95
N ASN A 81 -6.54 0.60 9.64
CA ASN A 81 -6.24 -0.69 9.00
C ASN A 81 -7.39 -1.21 8.15
N LEU A 82 -8.65 -0.90 8.47
CA LEU A 82 -9.80 -1.28 7.65
C LEU A 82 -9.94 -0.37 6.42
N THR A 83 -9.71 0.94 6.59
CA THR A 83 -9.88 1.92 5.51
C THR A 83 -8.78 1.82 4.46
N SER A 84 -7.54 1.48 4.86
CA SER A 84 -6.39 1.42 3.94
C SER A 84 -6.59 0.41 2.78
N PRO A 85 -6.98 -0.87 3.03
CA PRO A 85 -7.25 -1.83 1.96
C PRO A 85 -8.42 -1.42 1.06
N VAL A 86 -9.50 -0.88 1.63
CA VAL A 86 -10.67 -0.45 0.87
C VAL A 86 -10.32 0.73 -0.04
N GLY A 87 -9.64 1.75 0.51
CA GLY A 87 -9.18 2.92 -0.24
C GLY A 87 -8.25 2.51 -1.38
N MET A 88 -7.27 1.65 -1.10
CA MET A 88 -6.35 1.17 -2.13
C MET A 88 -7.05 0.36 -3.22
N HIS A 89 -8.02 -0.49 -2.85
CA HIS A 89 -8.78 -1.28 -3.82
C HIS A 89 -9.56 -0.38 -4.80
N LEU A 90 -10.17 0.70 -4.30
CA LEU A 90 -10.88 1.67 -5.15
C LEU A 90 -9.92 2.41 -6.08
N VAL A 91 -8.75 2.82 -5.58
CA VAL A 91 -7.70 3.45 -6.41
C VAL A 91 -7.20 2.49 -7.49
N ALA A 92 -6.93 1.22 -7.15
CA ALA A 92 -6.50 0.21 -8.11
C ALA A 92 -7.58 -0.05 -9.18
N ARG A 93 -8.86 -0.12 -8.78
CA ARG A 93 -9.98 -0.27 -9.71
C ARG A 93 -10.12 0.93 -10.64
N ALA A 94 -9.96 2.15 -10.13
CA ALA A 94 -9.99 3.37 -10.93
C ALA A 94 -8.81 3.43 -11.92
N ALA A 95 -7.60 3.12 -11.46
CA ALA A 95 -6.40 3.04 -12.31
C ALA A 95 -6.58 2.02 -13.44
N TYR A 96 -7.16 0.86 -13.13
CA TYR A 96 -7.44 -0.17 -14.13
C TYR A 96 -8.42 0.30 -15.20
N ARG A 97 -9.54 0.92 -14.80
CA ARG A 97 -10.56 1.45 -15.72
C ARG A 97 -10.03 2.57 -16.60
N ASN A 98 -9.13 3.39 -16.07
CA ASN A 98 -8.49 4.46 -16.84
C ASN A 98 -7.40 3.94 -17.78
N GLY A 99 -7.03 2.65 -17.76
CA GLY A 99 -5.98 2.13 -18.63
C GLY A 99 -4.57 2.49 -18.14
N ALA A 100 -4.39 2.71 -16.84
CA ALA A 100 -3.09 2.94 -16.22
C ALA A 100 -2.09 1.84 -16.62
N TYR A 101 -0.83 2.23 -16.77
CA TYR A 101 0.26 1.31 -17.03
C TYR A 101 0.27 0.19 -15.99
N MET A 102 0.55 -1.05 -16.41
CA MET A 102 0.65 -2.21 -15.54
C MET A 102 1.91 -2.98 -15.92
N TYR A 103 2.87 -3.06 -15.01
CA TYR A 103 4.12 -3.76 -15.25
C TYR A 103 3.88 -5.27 -15.27
N ARG A 104 4.19 -5.92 -16.41
CA ARG A 104 4.17 -7.38 -16.55
C ARG A 104 5.57 -7.85 -16.93
N LYS A 105 6.12 -8.79 -16.16
CA LYS A 105 7.47 -9.36 -16.41
C LYS A 105 7.65 -9.84 -17.86
N ASN A 106 6.60 -10.39 -18.46
CA ASN A 106 6.65 -10.94 -19.82
C ASN A 106 6.65 -9.87 -20.93
N ASP A 107 6.26 -8.63 -20.62
CA ASP A 107 6.21 -7.58 -21.64
C ASP A 107 7.61 -7.08 -22.03
N ALA A 108 8.63 -7.35 -21.20
CA ALA A 108 10.02 -6.98 -21.45
C ALA A 108 10.56 -7.54 -22.78
N HIS A 109 10.09 -8.71 -23.21
CA HIS A 109 10.51 -9.33 -24.47
C HIS A 109 9.66 -8.95 -25.68
N THR A 110 8.42 -8.50 -25.48
CA THR A 110 7.45 -8.35 -26.57
C THR A 110 7.57 -7.01 -27.31
N HIS A 111 8.47 -6.10 -26.91
CA HIS A 111 8.53 -4.71 -27.41
C HIS A 111 7.12 -4.09 -27.53
N ALA A 112 6.20 -4.52 -26.65
CA ALA A 112 4.81 -4.18 -26.82
C ALA A 112 4.74 -2.68 -26.55
N SER A 113 4.30 -1.89 -27.53
CA SER A 113 4.22 -0.43 -27.46
C SER A 113 3.35 0.10 -26.30
N ILE A 114 2.66 -0.79 -25.59
CA ILE A 114 2.07 -0.58 -24.26
C ILE A 114 3.11 -0.34 -23.14
N LEU A 115 4.39 -0.62 -23.38
CA LEU A 115 5.52 -0.43 -22.46
C LEU A 115 6.35 0.84 -22.71
N LEU A 116 6.20 1.52 -23.85
CA LEU A 116 6.89 2.79 -24.10
C LEU A 116 6.11 3.98 -23.54
N SER A 117 5.79 3.88 -22.25
CA SER A 117 5.23 4.99 -21.46
C SER A 117 6.00 5.12 -20.16
N SER A 118 7.32 5.24 -20.27
CA SER A 118 8.15 5.73 -19.17
C SER A 118 7.89 7.22 -18.89
N ASN A 119 7.22 7.95 -19.79
CA ASN A 119 6.89 9.34 -19.57
C ASN A 119 5.61 9.46 -18.73
N GLU A 120 5.71 10.15 -17.59
CA GLU A 120 4.61 10.53 -16.68
C GLU A 120 3.47 11.31 -17.37
N GLN A 121 3.64 11.68 -18.64
CA GLN A 121 2.74 12.46 -19.48
C GLN A 121 1.85 11.62 -20.42
N ASN A 122 1.34 10.46 -20.00
CA ASN A 122 0.27 9.87 -20.82
C ASN A 122 -0.96 10.77 -20.72
N SER A 123 -1.33 11.40 -21.83
CA SER A 123 -2.62 12.07 -21.98
C SER A 123 -3.74 11.11 -21.57
N THR A 124 -4.82 11.65 -20.99
CA THR A 124 -6.03 10.88 -20.66
C THR A 124 -6.55 10.10 -21.87
N GLU A 125 -6.37 10.63 -23.08
CA GLU A 125 -6.70 9.96 -24.33
C GLU A 125 -5.85 8.70 -24.57
N ALA A 126 -4.54 8.78 -24.31
CA ALA A 126 -3.63 7.64 -24.45
C ALA A 126 -3.96 6.53 -23.43
N LEU A 127 -4.32 6.93 -22.22
CA LEU A 127 -4.80 6.05 -21.16
C LEU A 127 -6.12 5.36 -21.57
N GLN A 128 -7.10 6.12 -22.07
CA GLN A 128 -8.36 5.58 -22.59
C GLN A 128 -8.16 4.65 -23.79
N LEU A 129 -7.24 4.98 -24.71
CA LEU A 129 -6.90 4.11 -25.85
C LEU A 129 -6.34 2.77 -25.36
N ARG A 130 -5.49 2.77 -24.33
CA ARG A 130 -5.01 1.53 -23.70
C ARG A 130 -6.13 0.75 -23.02
N ALA A 131 -7.05 1.44 -22.34
CA ALA A 131 -8.22 0.79 -21.76
C ALA A 131 -9.05 0.09 -22.83
N LYS A 132 -9.35 0.77 -23.95
CA LYS A 132 -10.06 0.20 -25.11
C LYS A 132 -9.32 -1.01 -25.70
N LYS A 133 -8.01 -0.90 -25.96
CA LYS A 133 -7.19 -2.02 -26.45
C LYS A 133 -7.23 -3.23 -25.51
N ARG A 134 -7.21 -3.02 -24.19
CA ARG A 134 -7.34 -4.10 -23.19
C ARG A 134 -8.72 -4.74 -23.24
N GLU A 135 -9.79 -3.96 -23.39
CA GLU A 135 -11.15 -4.47 -23.55
C GLU A 135 -11.31 -5.30 -24.82
N GLU A 136 -10.79 -4.80 -25.95
CA GLU A 136 -10.76 -5.54 -27.22
C GLU A 136 -10.01 -6.86 -27.08
N HIS A 137 -8.82 -6.83 -26.48
CA HIS A 137 -8.05 -8.04 -26.22
C HIS A 137 -8.83 -9.01 -25.33
N ARG A 138 -9.45 -8.55 -24.24
CA ARG A 138 -10.27 -9.38 -23.36
C ARG A 138 -11.46 -10.00 -24.10
N LYS A 139 -12.15 -9.24 -24.95
CA LYS A 139 -13.26 -9.74 -25.77
C LYS A 139 -12.80 -10.83 -26.72
N LYS A 140 -11.64 -10.68 -27.37
CA LYS A 140 -11.06 -11.71 -28.24
C LYS A 140 -10.80 -13.02 -27.51
N TRP A 141 -10.31 -12.96 -26.26
CA TRP A 141 -10.11 -14.16 -25.45
C TRP A 141 -11.44 -14.85 -25.10
N TYR A 142 -12.48 -14.09 -24.71
CA TYR A 142 -13.79 -14.67 -24.39
C TYR A 142 -14.61 -15.14 -25.60
N GLN A 143 -14.33 -14.64 -26.80
CA GLN A 143 -15.03 -15.04 -28.03
C GLN A 143 -14.40 -16.24 -28.73
N ASN A 144 -13.18 -16.62 -28.33
CA ASN A 144 -12.43 -17.74 -28.92
C ASN A 144 -12.54 -19.04 -28.10
N ASP A 145 -13.30 -19.03 -27.00
CA ASP A 145 -13.71 -20.22 -26.22
C ASP A 145 -15.18 -20.55 -26.55
#